data_AF-A0A520YUQ3-F1
#
_entry.id   AF-A0A520YUQ3-F1
#
_cell.length_a   1.000
_cell.length_b   1.000
_cell.length_c   1.000
_cell.angle_alpha   90.00
_cell.angle_beta   90.00
_cell.angle_gamma   90.00
#
_symmetry.space_group_name_H-M   'P 1'
#
loop_
_entity.id
_entity.type
_entity.pdbx_description
1 polymer ?
#
loop_
_entity_poly.entity_id
_entity_poly.type
_entity_poly.pdbx_seq_one_letter_code
_entity_poly.pdbx_strand_id
1 'polypeptide(L)'
;MKKNEIWFYISLIVLLTTIILLLTGSSLLTIALDKEDSIPLGSFITWAGLISLPLTLYWGIKELRNPTTKAYGYLAKTIKIVILIAVLWVPISYLLAGNLYLNFSEKA
;
A
#
# COMPACT_ATOMS: atom_id res chain seq x y z
N MET A 1 4.39 23.94 5.48
CA MET A 1 4.93 22.68 4.92
C MET A 1 4.82 22.71 3.41
N LYS A 2 5.84 22.25 2.70
CA LYS A 2 5.76 22.10 1.24
C LYS A 2 4.78 20.97 0.92
N LYS A 3 4.05 21.06 -0.19
CA LYS A 3 3.06 20.05 -0.62
C LYS A 3 3.62 18.61 -0.57
N ASN A 4 4.87 18.43 -0.96
CA ASN A 4 5.55 17.12 -0.97
C ASN A 4 5.75 16.53 0.43
N GLU A 5 5.99 17.37 1.44
CA GLU A 5 6.18 16.93 2.82
C GLU A 5 4.85 16.42 3.39
N ILE A 6 3.75 17.08 3.06
CA ILE A 6 2.40 16.65 3.47
C ILE A 6 2.10 15.25 2.92
N TRP A 7 2.34 15.03 1.62
CA TRP A 7 2.13 13.70 1.01
C TRP A 7 3.01 12.62 1.63
N PHE A 8 4.26 12.95 1.97
CA PHE A 8 5.14 12.04 2.69
C PHE A 8 4.58 11.64 4.06
N TYR A 9 4.14 12.61 4.87
CA TYR A 9 3.61 12.30 6.20
C TYR A 9 2.29 11.52 6.13
N ILE A 10 1.42 11.85 5.18
CA ILE A 10 0.18 11.09 4.96
C ILE A 10 0.50 9.64 4.61
N SER A 11 1.38 9.40 3.63
CA SER A 11 1.73 8.04 3.24
C SER A 11 2.44 7.30 4.37
N LEU A 12 3.29 7.98 5.13
CA LEU A 12 4.01 7.39 6.26
C LEU A 12 3.04 6.98 7.38
N ILE A 13 2.08 7.83 7.74
CA ILE A 13 1.07 7.51 8.75
C ILE A 13 0.24 6.30 8.31
N VAL A 14 -0.25 6.28 7.06
CA VAL A 14 -1.01 5.15 6.53
C VAL A 14 -0.18 3.85 6.57
N LEU A 15 1.10 3.91 6.21
CA LEU A 15 2.01 2.77 6.26
C LEU A 15 2.17 2.24 7.70
N LEU A 16 2.49 3.13 8.64
CA LEU A 16 2.71 2.77 10.04
C LEU A 16 1.45 2.21 10.69
N THR A 17 0.30 2.85 10.47
CA THR A 17 -1.00 2.35 10.96
C THR A 17 -1.29 0.96 10.39
N THR A 18 -1.07 0.75 9.08
CA THR A 18 -1.27 -0.57 8.46
C THR A 18 -0.36 -1.63 9.09
N ILE A 19 0.92 -1.32 9.26
CA ILE A 19 1.90 -2.24 9.89
C ILE A 19 1.45 -2.58 11.33
N ILE A 20 1.05 -1.59 12.13
CA ILE A 20 0.59 -1.81 13.49
C ILE A 20 -0.64 -2.73 13.52
N LEU A 21 -1.63 -2.48 12.65
CA LEU A 21 -2.84 -3.30 12.60
C LEU A 21 -2.53 -4.75 12.19
N LEU A 22 -1.64 -4.95 11.21
CA LEU A 22 -1.21 -6.28 10.76
C LEU A 22 -0.43 -7.01 11.85
N LEU A 23 0.56 -6.36 12.49
CA LEU A 23 1.37 -6.98 13.53
C LEU A 23 0.58 -7.32 14.80
N THR A 24 -0.43 -6.52 15.12
CA THR A 24 -1.30 -6.77 16.28
C THR A 24 -2.40 -7.78 15.99
N GLY A 25 -2.60 -8.19 14.73
CA GLY A 25 -3.72 -9.04 14.34
C GLY A 25 -5.08 -8.42 14.70
N SER A 26 -5.21 -7.09 14.55
CA SER A 26 -6.38 -6.35 14.99
C SER A 26 -7.69 -6.91 14.41
N SER A 27 -8.75 -6.97 15.23
CA SER A 27 -10.09 -7.37 14.79
C SER A 27 -10.67 -6.47 13.71
N LEU A 28 -10.13 -5.25 13.54
CA LEU A 28 -10.48 -4.36 12.43
C LEU A 28 -10.18 -5.00 11.07
N LEU A 29 -9.16 -5.84 10.96
CA LEU A 29 -8.77 -6.49 9.70
C LEU A 29 -9.81 -7.52 9.23
N THR A 30 -10.62 -8.06 10.14
CA THR A 30 -11.59 -9.12 9.84
C THR A 30 -13.03 -8.60 9.74
N ILE A 31 -13.27 -7.29 9.89
CA ILE A 31 -14.61 -6.72 9.70
C ILE A 31 -15.02 -6.92 8.24
N ALA A 32 -16.14 -7.59 8.00
CA ALA A 32 -16.70 -7.72 6.66
C ALA A 32 -17.29 -6.39 6.17
N LEU A 33 -17.05 -6.06 4.90
CA LEU A 33 -17.59 -4.88 4.22
C LEU A 33 -18.79 -5.21 3.32
N ASP A 34 -19.08 -6.48 3.11
CA ASP A 34 -20.19 -7.00 2.32
C ASP A 34 -21.07 -7.93 3.15
N LYS A 35 -22.28 -8.21 2.63
CA LYS A 35 -23.26 -9.05 3.33
C LYS A 35 -22.92 -10.54 3.32
N GLU A 36 -21.99 -10.97 2.47
CA GLU A 36 -21.58 -12.37 2.33
C GLU A 36 -20.26 -12.65 3.06
N ASP A 37 -19.78 -11.70 3.87
CA ASP A 37 -18.52 -11.76 4.62
C ASP A 37 -17.28 -12.08 3.75
N SER A 38 -17.37 -11.82 2.45
CA SER A 38 -16.36 -12.21 1.46
C SER A 38 -15.24 -11.17 1.27
N ILE A 39 -15.44 -9.94 1.74
CA ILE A 39 -14.53 -8.81 1.58
C ILE A 39 -14.16 -8.24 2.96
N PRO A 40 -13.05 -8.73 3.57
CA PRO A 40 -12.54 -8.17 4.81
C PRO A 40 -12.03 -6.74 4.62
N LEU A 41 -12.29 -5.89 5.60
CA LEU A 41 -11.75 -4.53 5.69
C LEU A 41 -10.21 -4.55 5.70
N GLY A 42 -9.62 -5.62 6.22
CA GLY A 42 -8.18 -5.90 6.14
C GLY A 42 -7.64 -5.90 4.71
N SER A 43 -8.42 -6.36 3.71
CA SER A 43 -7.97 -6.34 2.31
C SER A 43 -7.70 -4.92 1.83
N PHE A 44 -8.58 -3.97 2.17
CA PHE A 44 -8.40 -2.56 1.81
C PHE A 44 -7.31 -1.88 2.65
N ILE A 45 -7.19 -2.21 3.93
CA ILE A 45 -6.10 -1.71 4.77
C ILE A 45 -4.75 -2.16 4.22
N THR A 46 -4.59 -3.45 3.93
CA THR A 46 -3.35 -4.00 3.36
C THR A 46 -3.06 -3.41 2.00
N TRP A 47 -4.09 -3.18 1.16
CA TRP A 47 -3.91 -2.49 -0.12
C TRP A 47 -3.44 -1.05 0.06
N ALA A 48 -4.04 -0.30 0.98
CA ALA A 48 -3.60 1.05 1.32
C ALA A 48 -2.15 1.06 1.85
N GLY A 49 -1.77 0.08 2.67
CA GLY A 49 -0.39 -0.13 3.13
C GLY A 49 0.59 -0.44 1.99
N LEU A 50 0.19 -1.31 1.06
CA LEU A 50 0.99 -1.66 -0.12
C LEU A 50 1.26 -0.45 -1.01
N ILE A 51 0.26 0.43 -1.20
CA ILE A 51 0.41 1.68 -1.97
C ILE A 51 1.23 2.72 -1.20
N SER A 52 1.04 2.81 0.12
CA SER A 52 1.67 3.82 0.96
C SER A 52 3.18 3.61 1.12
N LEU A 53 3.66 2.36 1.05
CA LEU A 53 5.09 2.02 1.10
C LEU A 53 5.91 2.72 -0.02
N PRO A 54 5.65 2.48 -1.32
CA PRO A 54 6.41 3.12 -2.38
C PRO A 54 6.12 4.63 -2.48
N LEU A 55 4.92 5.10 -2.08
CA LEU A 55 4.64 6.53 -1.99
C LEU A 55 5.49 7.22 -0.92
N THR A 56 5.70 6.59 0.24
CA THR A 56 6.55 7.13 1.31
C THR A 56 7.98 7.28 0.83
N LEU A 57 8.51 6.29 0.11
CA LEU A 57 9.84 6.39 -0.50
C LEU A 57 9.89 7.51 -1.55
N TYR A 58 8.92 7.57 -2.45
CA TYR A 58 8.86 8.56 -3.53
C TYR A 58 8.74 10.00 -3.01
N TRP A 59 7.95 10.24 -1.95
CA TRP A 59 7.79 11.54 -1.34
C TRP A 59 8.92 11.90 -0.35
N GLY A 60 9.53 10.91 0.30
CA GLY A 60 10.65 11.11 1.23
C GLY A 60 11.98 11.39 0.55
N ILE A 61 12.27 10.76 -0.59
CA ILE A 61 13.56 10.88 -1.29
C ILE A 61 13.42 11.84 -2.47
N LYS A 62 14.11 12.99 -2.41
CA LYS A 62 14.01 14.05 -3.43
C LYS A 62 14.52 13.58 -4.79
N GLU A 63 15.55 12.75 -4.80
CA GLU A 63 16.23 12.20 -5.97
C GLU A 63 15.33 11.24 -6.77
N LEU A 64 14.30 10.66 -6.16
CA LEU A 64 13.30 9.85 -6.87
C LEU A 64 12.32 10.71 -7.68
N ARG A 65 12.21 12.00 -7.37
CA ARG A 65 11.41 12.97 -8.13
C ARG A 65 12.26 13.71 -9.15
N ASN A 66 13.43 14.15 -8.71
CA ASN A 66 14.39 14.91 -9.51
C ASN A 66 15.74 14.19 -9.51
N PRO A 67 15.89 13.12 -10.32
CA PRO A 67 17.12 12.33 -10.35
C PRO A 67 18.29 13.15 -10.87
N THR A 68 19.38 13.18 -10.10
CA THR A 68 20.62 13.88 -10.45
C THR A 68 21.66 12.96 -11.11
N THR A 69 21.53 11.64 -10.94
CA THR A 69 22.42 10.62 -11.52
C THR A 69 21.63 9.59 -12.32
N LYS A 70 22.32 8.86 -13.22
CA LYS A 70 21.71 7.77 -13.99
C LYS A 70 21.12 6.67 -13.10
N ALA A 71 21.79 6.33 -12.00
CA ALA A 71 21.30 5.35 -11.02
C ALA A 71 19.95 5.78 -10.41
N TYR A 72 19.85 7.03 -9.94
CA TYR A 72 18.59 7.58 -9.46
C TYR A 72 17.54 7.68 -10.57
N GLY A 73 17.95 7.88 -11.83
CA GLY A 73 17.05 7.83 -12.99
C GLY A 73 16.37 6.47 -13.16
N TYR A 74 17.11 5.36 -13.02
CA TYR A 74 16.53 4.02 -13.02
C TYR A 74 15.64 3.79 -11.80
N LEU A 75 16.11 4.14 -10.61
CA LEU A 75 15.36 3.97 -9.36
C LEU A 75 14.03 4.76 -9.37
N ALA A 76 14.04 5.97 -9.91
CA ALA A 76 12.86 6.82 -10.09
C ALA A 76 11.85 6.22 -11.09
N LYS A 77 12.31 5.50 -12.12
CA LYS A 77 11.41 4.77 -13.02
C LYS A 77 10.82 3.55 -12.34
N THR A 78 11.66 2.76 -11.67
CA THR A 78 11.23 1.57 -10.94
C THR A 78 10.19 1.90 -9.88
N ILE A 79 10.41 2.93 -9.06
CA ILE A 79 9.45 3.30 -8.01
C ILE A 79 8.09 3.74 -8.59
N LYS A 80 8.08 4.43 -9.74
CA LYS A 80 6.83 4.83 -10.41
C LYS A 80 6.06 3.63 -10.94
N ILE A 81 6.78 2.66 -11.51
CA ILE A 81 6.18 1.38 -11.96
C ILE A 81 5.62 0.62 -10.76
N VAL A 82 6.37 0.54 -9.65
CA VAL A 82 5.91 -0.13 -8.42
C VAL A 82 4.65 0.54 -7.86
N ILE A 83 4.57 1.88 -7.84
CA ILE A 83 3.35 2.60 -7.44
C ILE A 83 2.17 2.21 -8.34
N LEU A 84 2.37 2.16 -9.66
CA LEU A 84 1.33 1.80 -10.60
C LEU A 84 0.85 0.36 -10.40
N ILE A 85 1.78 -0.59 -10.21
CA ILE A 85 1.47 -1.98 -9.92
C ILE A 85 0.72 -2.11 -8.59
N ALA A 86 1.16 -1.40 -7.54
CA ALA A 86 0.52 -1.43 -6.21
C ALA A 86 -0.93 -0.91 -6.27
N VAL A 87 -1.19 0.16 -7.03
CA VAL A 87 -2.55 0.68 -7.25
C VAL A 87 -3.39 -0.33 -8.04
N LEU A 88 -2.83 -0.95 -9.07
CA LEU A 88 -3.55 -1.93 -9.88
C LEU A 88 -3.67 -3.31 -9.21
N TRP A 89 -3.00 -3.53 -8.09
CA TRP A 89 -2.91 -4.85 -7.47
C TRP A 89 -4.28 -5.42 -7.16
N VAL A 90 -5.18 -4.68 -6.49
CA VAL A 90 -6.51 -5.20 -6.13
C VAL A 90 -7.37 -5.58 -7.35
N PRO A 91 -7.51 -4.75 -8.39
CA PRO A 91 -8.17 -5.15 -9.62
C PRO A 91 -7.57 -6.40 -10.27
N ILE A 92 -6.23 -6.48 -10.31
CA ILE A 92 -5.51 -7.63 -10.88
C ILE A 92 -5.80 -8.90 -10.07
N SER A 93 -5.70 -8.83 -8.74
CA SER A 93 -5.99 -9.94 -7.82
C SER A 93 -7.41 -10.44 -7.98
N TYR A 94 -8.38 -9.53 -8.11
CA TYR A 94 -9.78 -9.89 -8.33
C TYR A 94 -9.98 -10.63 -9.66
N LEU A 95 -9.39 -10.14 -10.75
CA LEU A 95 -9.47 -10.78 -12.06
C LEU A 95 -8.81 -12.17 -12.08
N LEU A 96 -7.74 -12.36 -11.32
CA LEU A 96 -6.99 -13.62 -11.29
C LEU A 96 -7.61 -14.66 -10.33
N ALA A 97 -8.07 -14.24 -9.16
CA ALA A 97 -8.56 -15.15 -8.10
C ALA A 97 -10.09 -15.26 -8.07
N GLY A 98 -10.82 -14.35 -8.72
CA GLY A 98 -12.28 -14.27 -8.65
C GLY A 98 -12.81 -13.81 -7.29
N ASN A 99 -11.94 -13.39 -6.37
CA ASN A 99 -12.29 -12.90 -5.03
C ASN A 99 -11.31 -11.81 -4.56
N LEU A 100 -11.74 -10.99 -3.60
CA LEU A 100 -10.93 -9.95 -2.94
C LEU A 100 -10.34 -10.43 -1.61
N TYR A 101 -10.35 -11.74 -1.38
CA TYR A 101 -10.12 -12.32 -0.07
C TYR A 101 -8.62 -12.52 0.14
N LEU A 102 -8.00 -11.61 0.91
CA LEU A 102 -6.72 -11.88 1.54
C LEU A 102 -7.02 -12.68 2.80
N ASN A 103 -6.57 -13.93 2.84
CA ASN A 103 -6.84 -14.85 3.94
C ASN A 103 -6.09 -14.38 5.21
N PHE A 104 -6.78 -13.66 6.11
CA PHE A 104 -6.22 -13.26 7.42
C PHE A 104 -6.53 -14.27 8.53
N SER A 105 -7.22 -15.36 8.22
CA SER A 105 -7.64 -16.41 9.15
C SER A 105 -6.59 -17.53 9.31
N GLU A 106 -5.30 -17.21 9.25
CA GLU A 106 -4.25 -18.13 9.65
C GLU A 106 -3.77 -17.75 11.06
N LYS A 107 -4.49 -18.24 12.06
CA LYS A 107 -3.91 -18.44 13.39
C LYS A 107 -3.15 -19.76 13.35
N ALA A 108 -1.83 -19.70 13.30
CA ALA A 108 -0.95 -20.78 13.74
C ALA A 108 -0.54 -20.51 15.19
#